data_AF-A0A259TVC9-F1
#
_entry.id   AF-A0A259TVC9-F1
#
_cell.length_a   1.000
_cell.length_b   1.000
_cell.length_c   1.000
_cell.angle_alpha   90.00
_cell.angle_beta   90.00
_cell.angle_gamma   90.00
#
_symmetry.space_group_name_H-M   'P 1'
#
loop_
_entity.id
_entity.type
_entity.pdbx_description
1 polymer ?
#
loop_
_entity_poly.entity_id
_entity_poly.type
_entity_poly.pdbx_seq_one_letter_code
_entity_poly.pdbx_strand_id
1 'polypeptide(L)'
;MDGTPRRGTRLFRSWTGAARTALTGALRVPAKPLRRGLDRFRQRPGSSVGEVSPLGVQREDVERLVGGPIGSLDLYEHALRHRSIFRGQPTDGTESNERLEFLGDAILGAVVAERLYRRFPDHDEGFLTRTRANLVNGKTLATFATAIGLAPLVLISDNMEASGGRTNATILADAFEAVVGAIYIDKGFTAARTFVHDVLDRCVDLNAAAEQRTNFKSQLLEFVQARALGQPTYDVIAEEGPSHDRQFTVEAVVDEVPRGRGTARSKKQAEQHAAREALTTLRASLNTSGDGAAGTPAPTPEGDAPSKMIGRPEDN
;
A
#
# COMPACT_ATOMS: atom_id res chain seq x y z
N MET A 1 52.10 -27.11 -33.06
CA MET A 1 52.30 -25.78 -32.46
C MET A 1 51.16 -24.87 -32.90
N ASP A 2 50.30 -24.33 -32.07
CA ASP A 2 49.74 -24.72 -30.77
C ASP A 2 48.58 -23.74 -30.55
N GLY A 3 47.50 -24.17 -29.91
CA GLY A 3 46.56 -23.24 -29.27
C GLY A 3 45.37 -22.74 -30.09
N THR A 4 44.33 -23.57 -30.24
CA THR A 4 42.99 -23.06 -29.89
C THR A 4 42.92 -22.98 -28.37
N PRO A 5 42.18 -22.01 -27.79
CA PRO A 5 40.91 -22.43 -27.20
C PRO A 5 39.77 -21.37 -27.18
N ARG A 6 38.57 -21.93 -27.32
CA ARG A 6 37.37 -21.75 -26.47
C ARG A 6 36.51 -20.47 -26.55
N ARG A 7 35.30 -20.72 -27.09
CA ARG A 7 34.00 -20.22 -26.65
C ARG A 7 33.96 -19.93 -25.14
N GLY A 8 33.56 -18.71 -24.79
CA GLY A 8 33.07 -18.33 -23.47
C GLY A 8 31.67 -17.76 -23.59
N THR A 9 30.66 -18.62 -23.41
CA THR A 9 29.28 -18.28 -23.12
C THR A 9 29.22 -17.34 -21.91
N ARG A 10 28.89 -16.05 -22.11
CA ARG A 10 28.45 -15.20 -21.00
C ARG A 10 26.96 -15.41 -20.78
N LEU A 11 26.68 -16.05 -19.66
CA LEU A 11 25.35 -16.26 -19.09
C LEU A 11 24.52 -14.98 -19.15
N PHE A 12 23.43 -15.04 -19.91
CA PHE A 12 22.22 -14.29 -19.65
C PHE A 12 21.79 -14.60 -18.20
N ARG A 13 22.01 -13.66 -17.29
CA ARG A 13 21.25 -13.58 -16.04
C ARG A 13 20.22 -12.48 -16.22
N SER A 14 19.02 -12.88 -16.62
CA SER A 14 17.81 -12.07 -16.48
C SER A 14 17.65 -11.71 -15.01
N TRP A 15 17.82 -10.44 -14.69
CA TRP A 15 17.51 -9.91 -13.37
C TRP A 15 16.10 -9.34 -13.41
N THR A 16 15.10 -10.21 -13.40
CA THR A 16 13.71 -9.85 -13.08
C THR A 16 13.57 -9.86 -11.56
N GLY A 17 13.99 -8.80 -10.88
CA GLY A 17 13.99 -8.82 -9.42
C GLY A 17 14.43 -7.56 -8.72
N ALA A 18 13.86 -6.40 -9.04
CA ALA A 18 14.15 -5.17 -8.29
C ALA A 18 12.91 -4.34 -7.88
N ALA A 19 11.69 -4.83 -8.13
CA ALA A 19 10.45 -4.15 -7.73
C ALA A 19 9.62 -4.94 -6.69
N ARG A 20 10.23 -5.90 -5.98
CA ARG A 20 9.49 -6.87 -5.14
C ARG A 20 9.80 -6.86 -3.64
N THR A 21 10.65 -5.95 -3.16
CA THR A 21 11.29 -6.11 -1.83
C THR A 21 11.07 -4.92 -0.89
N ALA A 22 9.87 -4.34 -0.84
CA ALA A 22 9.60 -3.25 0.11
C ALA A 22 8.96 -3.72 1.43
N LEU A 23 7.98 -4.65 1.36
CA LEU A 23 7.20 -5.06 2.55
C LEU A 23 7.64 -6.37 3.20
N THR A 24 8.43 -7.21 2.53
CA THR A 24 8.93 -8.45 3.13
C THR A 24 9.78 -8.21 4.38
N GLY A 25 10.39 -7.02 4.52
CA GLY A 25 11.17 -6.66 5.72
C GLY A 25 10.36 -6.07 6.89
N ALA A 26 9.13 -5.58 6.65
CA ALA A 26 8.30 -4.93 7.67
C ALA A 26 7.18 -5.83 8.21
N LEU A 27 6.85 -6.90 7.48
CA LEU A 27 5.92 -7.94 7.90
C LEU A 27 6.61 -8.89 8.88
N ARG A 28 6.04 -9.04 10.07
CA ARG A 28 6.49 -10.04 11.05
C ARG A 28 5.93 -11.41 10.67
N VAL A 29 6.72 -12.46 10.84
CA VAL A 29 6.20 -13.84 10.82
C VAL A 29 5.40 -14.03 12.11
N PRO A 30 4.10 -14.41 12.06
CA PRO A 30 3.28 -14.47 13.26
C PRO A 30 3.76 -15.56 14.22
N ALA A 31 3.96 -15.19 15.49
CA ALA A 31 4.25 -16.13 16.57
C ALA A 31 2.98 -16.41 17.37
N LYS A 32 2.43 -17.63 17.19
CA LYS A 32 1.31 -18.27 17.92
C LYS A 32 -0.08 -17.58 17.83
N PRO A 33 -1.17 -18.37 17.89
CA PRO A 33 -2.55 -17.86 17.82
C PRO A 33 -2.93 -16.99 19.03
N LEU A 34 -3.93 -16.13 18.84
CA LEU A 34 -4.55 -15.22 19.82
C LEU A 34 -4.56 -15.80 21.25
N ARG A 35 -3.65 -15.33 22.11
CA ARG A 35 -3.82 -15.39 23.57
C ARG A 35 -3.53 -14.03 24.19
N ARG A 36 -4.56 -13.57 24.91
CA ARG A 36 -4.63 -12.43 25.86
C ARG A 36 -4.94 -11.05 25.28
N GLY A 37 -6.18 -10.65 25.55
CA GLY A 37 -6.73 -9.29 25.44
C GLY A 37 -8.24 -9.28 25.72
N LEU A 38 -8.74 -10.13 26.64
CA LEU A 38 -10.14 -10.60 26.63
C LEU A 38 -10.87 -10.39 27.97
N ASP A 39 -10.60 -9.30 28.68
CA ASP A 39 -11.24 -9.01 29.98
C ASP A 39 -12.23 -7.83 29.96
N ARG A 40 -12.70 -7.38 28.78
CA ARG A 40 -13.64 -6.22 28.71
C ARG A 40 -14.97 -6.44 27.98
N PHE A 41 -15.33 -7.68 27.67
CA PHE A 41 -16.68 -7.98 27.18
C PHE A 41 -17.40 -8.91 28.15
N ARG A 42 -18.28 -8.28 28.93
CA ARG A 42 -19.15 -8.90 29.93
C ARG A 42 -19.97 -10.00 29.25
N GLN A 43 -19.74 -11.25 29.67
CA GLN A 43 -20.44 -12.44 29.22
C GLN A 43 -21.96 -12.26 29.37
N ARG A 44 -22.71 -12.53 28.30
CA ARG A 44 -24.12 -12.94 28.44
C ARG A 44 -24.15 -14.44 28.71
N PRO A 45 -24.96 -14.94 29.65
CA PRO A 45 -25.07 -16.37 29.93
C PRO A 45 -25.92 -17.00 28.81
N GLY A 46 -25.26 -17.74 27.94
CA GLY A 46 -25.85 -18.40 26.79
C GLY A 46 -24.77 -18.97 25.88
N SER A 47 -23.77 -19.65 26.46
CA SER A 47 -22.83 -20.45 25.67
C SER A 47 -23.59 -21.63 25.08
N SER A 48 -24.10 -21.48 23.86
CA SER A 48 -24.55 -22.60 23.04
C SER A 48 -23.36 -23.52 22.82
N VAL A 49 -23.49 -24.77 23.26
CA VAL A 49 -22.51 -25.80 22.96
C VAL A 49 -22.58 -26.07 21.45
N GLY A 50 -21.50 -25.76 20.70
CA GLY A 50 -21.27 -26.21 19.33
C GLY A 50 -22.28 -25.71 18.29
N GLU A 51 -22.48 -24.40 18.18
CA GLU A 51 -23.30 -23.83 17.11
C GLU A 51 -22.55 -23.88 15.77
N VAL A 52 -23.18 -24.54 14.80
CA VAL A 52 -22.67 -24.71 13.43
C VAL A 52 -23.62 -24.02 12.47
N SER A 53 -23.06 -23.24 11.56
CA SER A 53 -23.84 -22.56 10.53
C SER A 53 -24.25 -23.53 9.39
N PRO A 54 -25.22 -23.17 8.51
CA PRO A 54 -25.69 -24.07 7.45
C PRO A 54 -24.62 -24.60 6.48
N LEU A 55 -23.54 -23.84 6.25
CA LEU A 55 -22.39 -24.22 5.42
C LEU A 55 -21.21 -24.78 6.25
N GLY A 56 -21.43 -25.11 7.53
CA GLY A 56 -20.46 -25.85 8.34
C GLY A 56 -19.40 -24.99 9.04
N VAL A 57 -19.61 -23.67 9.17
CA VAL A 57 -18.71 -22.80 9.94
C VAL A 57 -19.02 -22.97 11.42
N GLN A 58 -17.97 -23.24 12.21
CA GLN A 58 -18.08 -23.38 13.66
C GLN A 58 -17.99 -22.03 14.35
N ARG A 59 -18.91 -21.76 15.28
CA ARG A 59 -18.88 -20.54 16.11
C ARG A 59 -17.54 -20.35 16.80
N GLU A 60 -16.98 -21.41 17.37
CA GLU A 60 -15.73 -21.36 18.13
C GLU A 60 -14.53 -20.97 17.26
N ASP A 61 -14.54 -21.32 15.98
CA ASP A 61 -13.47 -20.94 15.05
C ASP A 61 -13.57 -19.47 14.67
N VAL A 62 -14.78 -18.96 14.45
CA VAL A 62 -15.02 -17.53 14.22
C VAL A 62 -14.70 -16.71 15.46
N GLU A 63 -15.16 -17.12 16.64
CA GLU A 63 -14.88 -16.42 17.90
C GLU A 63 -13.37 -16.36 18.19
N ARG A 64 -12.65 -17.43 17.86
CA ARG A 64 -11.18 -17.48 17.96
C ARG A 64 -10.50 -16.59 16.95
N LEU A 65 -11.02 -16.51 15.72
CA LEU A 65 -10.52 -15.61 14.67
C LEU A 65 -10.68 -14.14 15.08
N VAL A 66 -11.88 -13.75 15.52
CA VAL A 66 -12.20 -12.36 15.87
C VAL A 66 -11.70 -11.95 17.26
N GLY A 67 -11.35 -12.92 18.10
CA GLY A 67 -10.80 -12.69 19.45
C GLY A 67 -11.85 -12.46 20.53
N GLY A 68 -13.06 -12.98 20.38
CA GLY A 68 -14.13 -12.86 21.38
C GLY A 68 -15.48 -13.42 20.92
N PRO A 69 -16.50 -13.41 21.81
CA PRO A 69 -17.82 -13.94 21.50
C PRO A 69 -18.47 -13.14 20.36
N ILE A 70 -19.25 -13.78 19.50
CA ILE A 70 -19.98 -13.12 18.38
C ILE A 70 -21.49 -13.12 18.61
N GLY A 71 -22.20 -12.15 18.02
CA GLY A 71 -23.67 -12.12 18.06
C GLY A 71 -24.27 -13.19 17.15
N SER A 72 -24.34 -12.92 15.85
CA SER A 72 -24.92 -13.82 14.84
C SER A 72 -23.87 -14.58 14.06
N LEU A 73 -23.85 -15.92 14.13
CA LEU A 73 -22.94 -16.75 13.33
C LEU A 73 -23.22 -16.63 11.83
N ASP A 74 -24.47 -16.49 11.42
CA ASP A 74 -24.88 -16.37 10.00
C ASP A 74 -24.22 -15.18 9.30
N LEU A 75 -24.03 -14.07 10.02
CA LEU A 75 -23.35 -12.88 9.49
C LEU A 75 -21.87 -13.17 9.16
N TYR A 76 -21.20 -13.93 10.01
CA TYR A 76 -19.81 -14.32 9.80
C TYR A 76 -19.68 -15.42 8.76
N GLU A 77 -20.62 -16.36 8.71
CA GLU A 77 -20.69 -17.29 7.57
C GLU A 77 -20.81 -16.50 6.26
N HIS A 78 -21.69 -15.50 6.18
CA HIS A 78 -21.85 -14.64 5.00
C HIS A 78 -20.54 -13.96 4.63
N ALA A 79 -19.81 -13.39 5.60
CA ALA A 79 -18.50 -12.77 5.36
C ALA A 79 -17.46 -13.73 4.76
N LEU A 80 -17.60 -15.04 5.01
CA LEU A 80 -16.72 -16.09 4.53
C LEU A 80 -17.14 -16.64 3.16
N ARG A 81 -18.33 -16.31 2.64
CA ARG A 81 -18.84 -16.83 1.36
C ARG A 81 -18.24 -16.09 0.17
N HIS A 82 -17.28 -16.72 -0.50
CA HIS A 82 -16.83 -16.23 -1.80
C HIS A 82 -17.86 -16.52 -2.89
N ARG A 83 -17.99 -15.60 -3.86
CA ARG A 83 -18.92 -15.71 -4.99
C ARG A 83 -18.81 -16.99 -5.82
N SER A 84 -17.71 -17.74 -5.73
CA SER A 84 -17.54 -18.99 -6.48
C SER A 84 -18.51 -20.11 -6.08
N ILE A 85 -19.09 -20.07 -4.88
CA ILE A 85 -20.10 -21.03 -4.42
C ILE A 85 -21.38 -20.95 -5.26
N PHE A 86 -21.72 -19.75 -5.72
CA PHE A 86 -22.98 -19.51 -6.41
C PHE A 86 -22.86 -19.58 -7.95
N ARG A 87 -21.71 -19.99 -8.49
CA ARG A 87 -21.54 -20.12 -9.94
C ARG A 87 -22.57 -21.10 -10.51
N GLY A 88 -23.32 -20.63 -11.50
CA GLY A 88 -24.35 -21.43 -12.17
C GLY A 88 -25.71 -21.43 -11.46
N GLN A 89 -25.86 -20.68 -10.37
CA GLN A 89 -27.15 -20.44 -9.73
C GLN A 89 -27.68 -19.03 -10.09
N PRO A 90 -29.01 -18.85 -10.17
CA PRO A 90 -29.59 -17.52 -10.26
C PRO A 90 -29.36 -16.79 -8.93
N THR A 91 -28.51 -15.77 -8.94
CA THR A 91 -28.21 -14.91 -7.79
C THR A 91 -28.57 -13.47 -8.08
N ASP A 92 -28.97 -12.73 -7.04
CA ASP A 92 -29.10 -11.26 -7.14
C ASP A 92 -27.78 -10.54 -6.82
N GLY A 93 -26.73 -11.27 -6.42
CA GLY A 93 -25.40 -10.73 -6.14
C GLY A 93 -25.24 -10.26 -4.70
N THR A 94 -26.20 -10.56 -3.81
CA THR A 94 -26.15 -10.20 -2.39
C THR A 94 -25.74 -11.35 -1.48
N GLU A 95 -25.65 -12.57 -2.03
CA GLU A 95 -25.39 -13.81 -1.30
C GLU A 95 -23.89 -14.01 -0.98
N SER A 96 -23.02 -13.35 -1.74
CA SER A 96 -21.56 -13.32 -1.55
C SER A 96 -21.15 -12.32 -0.48
N ASN A 97 -19.89 -12.39 -0.08
CA ASN A 97 -19.26 -11.46 0.85
C ASN A 97 -19.00 -10.05 0.27
N GLU A 98 -19.22 -9.81 -1.03
CA GLU A 98 -18.83 -8.57 -1.74
C GLU A 98 -19.44 -7.29 -1.12
N ARG A 99 -20.65 -7.37 -0.53
CA ARG A 99 -21.26 -6.22 0.17
C ARG A 99 -20.61 -5.94 1.53
N LEU A 100 -20.19 -6.99 2.23
CA LEU A 100 -19.47 -6.86 3.50
C LEU A 100 -18.03 -6.41 3.25
N GLU A 101 -17.40 -6.89 2.18
CA GLU A 101 -16.10 -6.42 1.68
C GLU A 101 -16.13 -4.92 1.43
N PHE A 102 -17.09 -4.43 0.64
CA PHE A 102 -17.26 -3.00 0.37
C PHE A 102 -17.34 -2.14 1.65
N LEU A 103 -18.13 -2.58 2.64
CA LEU A 103 -18.22 -1.90 3.93
C LEU A 103 -16.91 -2.02 4.72
N GLY A 104 -16.33 -3.21 4.72
CA GLY A 104 -15.09 -3.57 5.40
C GLY A 104 -13.91 -2.72 4.98
N ASP A 105 -13.72 -2.51 3.67
CA ASP A 105 -12.67 -1.65 3.11
C ASP A 105 -12.78 -0.21 3.66
N ALA A 106 -13.99 0.37 3.65
CA ALA A 106 -14.21 1.71 4.17
C ALA A 106 -13.86 1.81 5.67
N ILE A 107 -14.27 0.82 6.48
CA ILE A 107 -13.97 0.77 7.92
C ILE A 107 -12.46 0.56 8.16
N LEU A 108 -11.85 -0.39 7.45
CA LEU A 108 -10.42 -0.68 7.52
C LEU A 108 -9.59 0.55 7.17
N GLY A 109 -9.92 1.21 6.06
CA GLY A 109 -9.27 2.44 5.61
C GLY A 109 -9.36 3.57 6.64
N ALA A 110 -10.51 3.74 7.27
CA ALA A 110 -10.71 4.73 8.34
C ALA A 110 -9.85 4.41 9.58
N VAL A 111 -9.86 3.16 10.05
CA VAL A 111 -9.08 2.74 11.23
C VAL A 111 -7.58 2.88 10.99
N VAL A 112 -7.09 2.46 9.81
CA VAL A 112 -5.67 2.59 9.46
C VAL A 112 -5.28 4.07 9.35
N ALA A 113 -6.11 4.91 8.72
CA ALA A 113 -5.86 6.34 8.63
C ALA A 113 -5.77 7.00 10.02
N GLU A 114 -6.73 6.71 10.90
CA GLU A 114 -6.73 7.21 12.29
C GLU A 114 -5.46 6.77 13.04
N ARG A 115 -5.06 5.50 12.89
CA ARG A 115 -3.85 4.96 13.52
C ARG A 115 -2.60 5.71 13.06
N LEU A 116 -2.45 5.88 11.75
CA LEU A 116 -1.28 6.54 11.17
C LEU A 116 -1.21 8.02 11.58
N TYR A 117 -2.33 8.74 11.53
CA TYR A 117 -2.42 10.14 11.95
C TYR A 117 -1.94 10.34 13.39
N ARG A 118 -2.40 9.47 14.31
CA ARG A 118 -1.96 9.56 15.72
C ARG A 118 -0.54 9.09 15.95
N ARG A 119 -0.08 8.08 15.20
CA ARG A 119 1.24 7.46 15.40
C ARG A 119 2.38 8.33 14.87
N PHE A 120 2.10 9.11 13.82
CA PHE A 120 3.08 9.89 13.08
C PHE A 120 2.65 11.36 12.96
N PRO A 121 2.55 12.09 14.09
CA PRO A 121 2.04 13.47 14.10
C PRO A 121 2.91 14.45 13.30
N ASP A 122 4.20 14.15 13.13
CA ASP A 122 5.16 15.02 12.43
C ASP A 122 5.32 14.69 10.93
N HIS A 123 4.52 13.78 10.38
CA HIS A 123 4.62 13.37 8.98
C HIS A 123 3.54 14.00 8.09
N ASP A 124 3.89 14.23 6.82
CA ASP A 124 3.00 14.86 5.83
C ASP A 124 1.83 13.96 5.36
N GLU A 125 0.80 14.57 4.76
CA GLU A 125 -0.34 13.85 4.18
C GLU A 125 0.11 12.78 3.17
N GLY A 126 1.07 13.13 2.31
CA GLY A 126 1.63 12.20 1.34
C GLY A 126 2.25 10.96 1.98
N PHE A 127 2.73 11.03 3.23
CA PHE A 127 3.23 9.88 3.99
C PHE A 127 2.08 9.00 4.36
N LEU A 128 1.10 9.60 5.04
CA LEU A 128 -0.05 8.92 5.61
C LEU A 128 -0.81 8.19 4.50
N THR A 129 -1.04 8.84 3.36
CA THR A 129 -1.72 8.25 2.19
C THR A 129 -0.97 7.06 1.61
N ARG A 130 0.36 7.15 1.44
CA ARG A 130 1.16 6.03 0.89
C ARG A 130 1.29 4.88 1.88
N THR A 131 1.54 5.18 3.15
CA THR A 131 1.62 4.16 4.20
C THR A 131 0.27 3.47 4.38
N ARG A 132 -0.84 4.21 4.33
CA ARG A 132 -2.19 3.64 4.33
C ARG A 132 -2.38 2.68 3.15
N ALA A 133 -2.13 3.15 1.91
CA ALA A 133 -2.26 2.32 0.71
C ALA A 133 -1.38 1.05 0.76
N ASN A 134 -0.22 1.14 1.39
CA ASN A 134 0.64 -0.02 1.62
C ASN A 134 0.08 -1.01 2.64
N LEU A 135 -0.62 -0.54 3.67
CA LEU A 135 -1.20 -1.38 4.72
C LEU A 135 -2.54 -2.00 4.32
N VAL A 136 -3.29 -1.34 3.43
CA VAL A 136 -4.63 -1.78 3.00
C VAL A 136 -4.66 -2.36 1.58
N ASN A 137 -3.50 -2.66 0.98
CA ASN A 137 -3.50 -3.35 -0.33
C ASN A 137 -3.75 -4.85 -0.16
N GLY A 138 -4.35 -5.46 -1.20
CA GLY A 138 -4.74 -6.87 -1.18
C GLY A 138 -3.60 -7.84 -0.86
N LYS A 139 -2.35 -7.58 -1.27
CA LYS A 139 -1.22 -8.44 -0.89
C LYS A 139 -0.97 -8.45 0.63
N THR A 140 -1.05 -7.29 1.25
CA THR A 140 -0.86 -7.13 2.69
C THR A 140 -2.04 -7.72 3.46
N LEU A 141 -3.26 -7.49 2.98
CA LEU A 141 -4.47 -8.06 3.57
C LEU A 141 -4.52 -9.58 3.46
N ALA A 142 -4.10 -10.16 2.34
CA ALA A 142 -3.91 -11.61 2.22
C ALA A 142 -2.91 -12.17 3.23
N THR A 143 -1.85 -11.40 3.53
CA THR A 143 -0.87 -11.77 4.56
C THR A 143 -1.49 -11.73 5.95
N PHE A 144 -2.31 -10.70 6.24
CA PHE A 144 -3.07 -10.62 7.49
C PHE A 144 -4.05 -11.78 7.64
N ALA A 145 -4.87 -12.05 6.62
CA ALA A 145 -5.79 -13.18 6.54
C ALA A 145 -5.09 -14.50 6.86
N THR A 146 -3.95 -14.75 6.21
CA THR A 146 -3.14 -15.95 6.47
C THR A 146 -2.63 -15.99 7.90
N ALA A 147 -2.11 -14.87 8.41
CA ALA A 147 -1.52 -14.79 9.74
C ALA A 147 -2.52 -15.02 10.89
N ILE A 148 -3.79 -14.65 10.69
CA ILE A 148 -4.85 -14.87 11.69
C ILE A 148 -5.55 -16.22 11.53
N GLY A 149 -5.20 -17.02 10.51
CA GLY A 149 -5.84 -18.30 10.24
C GLY A 149 -7.21 -18.19 9.58
N LEU A 150 -7.46 -17.13 8.79
CA LEU A 150 -8.71 -16.93 8.05
C LEU A 150 -8.86 -17.93 6.88
N ALA A 151 -7.75 -18.27 6.21
CA ALA A 151 -7.78 -19.05 4.98
C ALA A 151 -8.61 -20.35 5.04
N PRO A 152 -8.50 -21.19 6.09
CA PRO A 152 -9.31 -22.42 6.23
C PRO A 152 -10.80 -22.18 6.48
N LEU A 153 -11.23 -20.96 6.80
CA LEU A 153 -12.63 -20.63 7.06
C LEU A 153 -13.36 -20.09 5.82
N VAL A 154 -12.63 -19.61 4.80
CA VAL A 154 -13.24 -19.05 3.58
C VAL A 154 -14.00 -20.11 2.79
N LEU A 155 -15.30 -19.93 2.60
CA LEU A 155 -16.14 -20.85 1.86
C LEU A 155 -15.99 -20.58 0.36
N ILE A 156 -15.48 -21.58 -0.37
CA ILE A 156 -15.28 -21.56 -1.83
C ILE A 156 -15.82 -22.85 -2.45
N SER A 157 -16.22 -22.82 -3.72
CA SER A 157 -16.59 -24.05 -4.45
C SER A 157 -15.41 -24.98 -4.70
N ASP A 158 -15.69 -26.28 -4.90
CA ASP A 158 -14.67 -27.32 -5.14
C ASP A 158 -13.74 -27.00 -6.32
N ASN A 159 -14.27 -26.43 -7.39
CA ASN A 159 -13.47 -26.02 -8.54
C ASN A 159 -12.48 -24.90 -8.19
N MET A 160 -12.89 -23.98 -7.31
CA MET A 160 -12.05 -22.89 -6.84
C MET A 160 -11.01 -23.41 -5.83
N GLU A 161 -11.39 -24.34 -4.96
CA GLU A 161 -10.47 -25.05 -4.06
C GLU A 161 -9.36 -25.76 -4.86
N ALA A 162 -9.74 -26.55 -5.89
CA ALA A 162 -8.80 -27.27 -6.76
C ALA A 162 -7.83 -26.34 -7.52
N SER A 163 -8.22 -25.08 -7.74
CA SER A 163 -7.40 -24.06 -8.40
C SER A 163 -6.54 -23.24 -7.43
N GLY A 164 -6.49 -23.61 -6.15
CA GLY A 164 -5.70 -22.92 -5.12
C GLY A 164 -6.41 -21.69 -4.53
N GLY A 165 -7.74 -21.65 -4.52
CA GLY A 165 -8.50 -20.52 -3.98
C GLY A 165 -8.16 -20.15 -2.53
N ARG A 166 -7.81 -21.14 -1.69
CA ARG A 166 -7.40 -20.94 -0.29
C ARG A 166 -6.10 -20.16 -0.12
N THR A 167 -5.26 -20.07 -1.15
CA THR A 167 -4.00 -19.32 -1.14
C THR A 167 -4.04 -18.14 -2.10
N ASN A 168 -5.18 -17.88 -2.73
CA ASN A 168 -5.37 -16.76 -3.64
C ASN A 168 -5.42 -15.44 -2.85
N ALA A 169 -4.51 -14.54 -3.16
CA ALA A 169 -4.37 -13.28 -2.42
C ALA A 169 -5.61 -12.38 -2.53
N THR A 170 -6.31 -12.36 -3.66
CA THR A 170 -7.54 -11.57 -3.82
C THR A 170 -8.63 -12.12 -2.91
N ILE A 171 -8.92 -13.42 -2.99
CA ILE A 171 -9.96 -14.06 -2.16
C ILE A 171 -9.70 -13.85 -0.67
N LEU A 172 -8.44 -13.96 -0.23
CA LEU A 172 -8.07 -13.76 1.18
C LEU A 172 -8.17 -12.31 1.62
N ALA A 173 -7.86 -11.35 0.75
CA ALA A 173 -8.01 -9.93 1.03
C ALA A 173 -9.49 -9.56 1.16
N ASP A 174 -10.31 -9.95 0.19
CA ASP A 174 -11.74 -9.67 0.15
C ASP A 174 -12.44 -10.29 1.37
N ALA A 175 -12.08 -11.52 1.73
CA ALA A 175 -12.60 -12.17 2.95
C ALA A 175 -12.15 -11.45 4.23
N PHE A 176 -10.93 -10.92 4.29
CA PHE A 176 -10.47 -10.16 5.44
C PHE A 176 -11.28 -8.87 5.63
N GLU A 177 -11.50 -8.13 4.54
CA GLU A 177 -12.35 -6.93 4.56
C GLU A 177 -13.77 -7.28 4.94
N ALA A 178 -14.35 -8.34 4.36
CA ALA A 178 -15.69 -8.78 4.71
C ALA A 178 -15.85 -9.15 6.19
N VAL A 179 -14.84 -9.78 6.81
CA VAL A 179 -14.83 -10.06 8.25
C VAL A 179 -14.78 -8.77 9.07
N VAL A 180 -13.99 -7.76 8.66
CA VAL A 180 -14.01 -6.43 9.29
C VAL A 180 -15.41 -5.80 9.19
N GLY A 181 -16.05 -5.89 8.02
CA GLY A 181 -17.42 -5.46 7.79
C GLY A 181 -18.43 -6.17 8.71
N ALA A 182 -18.31 -7.49 8.86
CA ALA A 182 -19.15 -8.28 9.76
C ALA A 182 -18.97 -7.89 11.24
N ILE A 183 -17.72 -7.69 11.70
CA ILE A 183 -17.46 -7.21 13.07
C ILE A 183 -18.10 -5.83 13.29
N TYR A 184 -18.01 -4.94 12.30
CA TYR A 184 -18.63 -3.62 12.39
C TYR A 184 -20.16 -3.72 12.49
N ILE A 185 -20.81 -4.57 11.70
CA ILE A 185 -22.27 -4.76 11.77
C ILE A 185 -22.69 -5.41 13.09
N ASP A 186 -21.96 -6.41 13.58
CA ASP A 186 -22.29 -7.15 14.81
C ASP A 186 -22.06 -6.32 16.08
N LYS A 187 -20.95 -5.57 16.13
CA LYS A 187 -20.40 -4.99 17.37
C LYS A 187 -20.03 -3.52 17.30
N GLY A 188 -20.19 -2.90 16.13
CA GLY A 188 -19.89 -1.49 15.91
C GLY A 188 -18.40 -1.17 15.72
N PHE A 189 -18.14 0.11 15.47
CA PHE A 189 -16.82 0.62 15.09
C PHE A 189 -15.71 0.32 16.11
N THR A 190 -15.99 0.40 17.41
CA THR A 190 -14.97 0.16 18.45
C THR A 190 -14.42 -1.27 18.41
N ALA A 191 -15.26 -2.26 18.15
CA ALA A 191 -14.83 -3.65 18.03
C ALA A 191 -14.01 -3.87 16.76
N ALA A 192 -14.48 -3.37 15.61
CA ALA A 192 -13.77 -3.45 14.33
C ALA A 192 -12.39 -2.77 14.42
N ARG A 193 -12.34 -1.58 15.03
CA ARG A 193 -11.10 -0.84 15.30
C ARG A 193 -10.13 -1.63 16.16
N THR A 194 -10.61 -2.26 17.23
CA THR A 194 -9.78 -3.09 18.12
C THR A 194 -9.20 -4.29 17.38
N PHE A 195 -10.03 -5.00 16.63
CA PHE A 195 -9.60 -6.14 15.80
C PHE A 195 -8.51 -5.74 14.80
N VAL A 196 -8.73 -4.68 14.02
CA VAL A 196 -7.75 -4.19 13.04
C VAL A 196 -6.45 -3.76 13.74
N HIS A 197 -6.53 -3.11 14.90
CA HIS A 197 -5.34 -2.75 15.66
C HIS A 197 -4.53 -3.98 16.08
N ASP A 198 -5.19 -4.99 16.63
CA ASP A 198 -4.55 -6.23 17.08
C ASP A 198 -3.86 -6.98 15.93
N VAL A 199 -4.48 -7.02 14.75
CA VAL A 199 -3.89 -7.61 13.54
C VAL A 199 -2.63 -6.85 13.11
N LEU A 200 -2.72 -5.52 13.03
CA LEU A 200 -1.58 -4.68 12.66
C LEU A 200 -0.41 -4.83 13.64
N ASP A 201 -0.69 -4.88 14.95
CA ASP A 201 0.37 -5.00 15.97
C ASP A 201 1.08 -6.35 15.94
N ARG A 202 0.40 -7.40 15.47
CA ARG A 202 1.01 -8.74 15.27
C ARG A 202 1.81 -8.82 13.99
N CYS A 203 1.30 -8.22 12.92
CA CYS A 203 1.79 -8.48 11.57
C CYS A 203 2.75 -7.41 11.06
N VAL A 204 2.73 -6.19 11.59
CA VAL A 204 3.45 -5.05 11.02
C VAL A 204 4.34 -4.38 12.05
N ASP A 205 5.60 -4.13 11.68
CA ASP A 205 6.44 -3.18 12.36
C ASP A 205 6.28 -1.78 11.75
N LEU A 206 5.41 -0.95 12.35
CA LEU A 206 5.14 0.40 11.86
C LEU A 206 6.36 1.33 11.92
N ASN A 207 7.33 1.06 12.82
CA ASN A 207 8.55 1.86 12.90
C ASN A 207 9.46 1.56 11.72
N ALA A 208 9.64 0.28 11.38
CA ALA A 208 10.36 -0.12 10.19
C ALA A 208 9.72 0.46 8.91
N ALA A 209 8.40 0.51 8.84
CA ALA A 209 7.67 1.12 7.71
C ALA A 209 7.93 2.64 7.59
N ALA A 210 8.09 3.36 8.71
CA ALA A 210 8.41 4.79 8.71
C ALA A 210 9.88 5.06 8.32
N GLU A 211 10.81 4.24 8.82
CA GLU A 211 12.24 4.38 8.54
C GLU A 211 12.58 4.24 7.05
N GLN A 212 11.87 3.37 6.33
CA GLN A 212 12.06 3.17 4.88
C GLN A 212 11.89 4.47 4.06
N ARG A 213 11.10 5.44 4.53
CA ARG A 213 10.87 6.71 3.83
C ARG A 213 11.91 7.79 4.14
N THR A 214 12.76 7.58 5.14
CA THR A 214 13.99 8.35 5.31
C THR A 214 15.10 7.90 4.37
N ASN A 215 14.90 6.81 3.62
CA ASN A 215 15.87 6.32 2.64
C ASN A 215 15.69 6.98 1.26
N PHE A 216 15.86 8.29 1.23
CA PHE A 216 15.95 9.10 0.01
C PHE A 216 17.08 8.65 -0.93
N LYS A 217 18.15 8.02 -0.42
CA LYS A 217 19.21 7.46 -1.28
C LYS A 217 18.68 6.36 -2.22
N SER A 218 17.87 5.44 -1.70
CA SER A 218 17.23 4.40 -2.52
C SER A 218 16.22 5.00 -3.49
N GLN A 219 15.42 5.96 -3.05
CA GLN A 219 14.46 6.65 -3.92
C GLN A 219 15.15 7.43 -5.05
N LEU A 220 16.28 8.10 -4.76
CA LEU A 220 17.07 8.79 -5.78
C LEU A 220 17.64 7.80 -6.79
N LEU A 221 18.21 6.69 -6.31
CA LEU A 221 18.75 5.63 -7.17
C LEU A 221 17.70 5.09 -8.15
N GLU A 222 16.51 4.74 -7.66
CA GLU A 222 15.41 4.26 -8.51
C GLU A 222 15.00 5.32 -9.54
N PHE A 223 14.90 6.59 -9.12
CA PHE A 223 14.50 7.69 -9.98
C PHE A 223 15.48 7.91 -11.14
N VAL A 224 16.79 7.89 -10.86
CA VAL A 224 17.84 8.13 -11.87
C VAL A 224 18.05 6.91 -12.77
N GLN A 225 17.93 5.69 -12.23
CA GLN A 225 17.99 4.45 -13.02
C GLN A 225 16.84 4.35 -14.02
N ALA A 226 15.62 4.68 -13.59
CA ALA A 226 14.45 4.70 -14.47
C ALA A 226 14.58 5.68 -15.65
N ARG A 227 15.56 6.60 -15.60
CA ARG A 227 15.80 7.66 -16.59
C ARG A 227 17.17 7.57 -17.25
N ALA A 228 17.94 6.51 -16.97
CA ALA A 228 19.30 6.31 -17.45
C ALA A 228 20.26 7.48 -17.13
N LEU A 229 20.07 8.18 -16.00
CA LEU A 229 20.89 9.32 -15.55
C LEU A 229 22.13 8.91 -14.73
N GLY A 230 22.59 7.66 -14.90
CA GLY A 230 23.71 7.11 -14.12
C GLY A 230 23.38 6.82 -12.65
N GLN A 231 24.39 6.37 -11.90
CA GLN A 231 24.26 6.09 -10.47
C GLN A 231 24.61 7.34 -9.64
N PRO A 232 23.84 7.70 -8.61
CA PRO A 232 24.15 8.87 -7.79
C PRO A 232 25.37 8.60 -6.91
N THR A 233 26.28 9.57 -6.85
CA THR A 233 27.42 9.60 -5.91
C THR A 233 27.18 10.64 -4.82
N TYR A 234 27.92 10.51 -3.71
CA TYR A 234 27.76 11.35 -2.53
C TYR A 234 29.13 11.80 -2.04
N ASP A 235 29.37 13.11 -2.05
CA ASP A 235 30.65 13.70 -1.69
C ASP A 235 30.51 14.53 -0.41
N VAL A 236 31.38 14.26 0.58
CA VAL A 236 31.45 15.09 1.79
C VAL A 236 32.28 16.32 1.45
N ILE A 237 31.63 17.48 1.44
CA ILE A 237 32.24 18.75 1.02
C ILE A 237 32.57 19.69 2.19
N ALA A 238 32.03 19.41 3.38
CA ALA A 238 32.48 20.06 4.62
C ALA A 238 32.29 19.14 5.84
N GLU A 239 33.23 19.23 6.78
CA GLU A 239 33.13 18.66 8.13
C GLU A 239 33.52 19.74 9.15
N GLU A 240 32.57 20.19 9.94
CA GLU A 240 32.73 21.35 10.83
C GLU A 240 32.28 21.03 12.25
N GLY A 241 32.83 21.74 13.23
CA GLY A 241 32.45 21.60 14.64
C GLY A 241 33.29 20.59 15.44
N PRO A 242 33.21 20.66 16.79
CA PRO A 242 33.97 19.80 17.68
C PRO A 242 33.52 18.33 17.56
N SER A 243 34.34 17.39 18.03
CA SER A 243 34.05 15.95 17.91
C SER A 243 32.69 15.50 18.48
N HIS A 244 32.14 16.24 19.44
CA HIS A 244 30.86 15.96 20.09
C HIS A 244 29.67 16.72 19.47
N ASP A 245 29.89 17.62 18.51
CA ASP A 245 28.84 18.34 17.76
C ASP A 245 29.30 18.62 16.32
N ARG A 246 29.78 17.55 15.67
CA ARG A 246 30.27 17.63 14.29
C ARG A 246 29.10 17.68 13.30
N GLN A 247 29.14 18.62 12.37
CA GLN A 247 28.24 18.69 11.23
C GLN A 247 28.94 18.25 9.96
N PHE A 248 28.23 17.47 9.14
CA PHE A 248 28.67 17.00 7.84
C PHE A 248 27.77 17.62 6.78
N THR A 249 28.39 18.21 5.76
CA THR A 249 27.71 18.69 4.56
C THR A 249 28.07 17.78 3.41
N VAL A 250 27.05 17.16 2.82
CA VAL A 250 27.17 16.18 1.73
C VAL A 250 26.46 16.72 0.50
N GLU A 251 27.06 16.52 -0.67
CA GLU A 251 26.45 16.80 -1.96
C GLU A 251 26.09 15.49 -2.68
N ALA A 252 24.90 15.43 -3.27
CA ALA A 252 24.44 14.33 -4.11
C ALA A 252 24.63 14.72 -5.58
N VAL A 253 25.48 13.98 -6.26
CA VAL A 253 25.86 14.21 -7.66
C VAL A 253 25.16 13.16 -8.54
N VAL A 254 24.54 13.62 -9.62
CA VAL A 254 23.85 12.78 -10.61
C VAL A 254 24.23 13.28 -11.99
N ASP A 255 24.68 12.36 -12.85
CA ASP A 255 25.16 12.68 -14.20
C ASP A 255 26.26 13.77 -14.16
N GLU A 256 27.24 13.59 -13.26
CA GLU A 256 28.35 14.54 -13.01
C GLU A 256 27.92 15.96 -12.56
N VAL A 257 26.63 16.19 -12.31
CA VAL A 257 26.10 17.49 -11.88
C VAL A 257 25.62 17.40 -10.42
N PRO A 258 26.04 18.34 -9.55
CA PRO A 258 25.45 18.50 -8.23
C PRO A 258 23.95 18.77 -8.31
N ARG A 259 23.14 17.90 -7.70
CA ARG A 259 21.67 18.04 -7.72
C ARG A 259 21.05 18.35 -6.37
N GLY A 260 21.75 18.13 -5.27
CA GLY A 260 21.26 18.47 -3.93
C GLY A 260 22.33 18.41 -2.85
N ARG A 261 22.09 19.10 -1.72
CA ARG A 261 23.04 19.28 -0.63
C ARG A 261 22.37 19.09 0.73
N GLY A 262 22.94 18.23 1.55
CA GLY A 262 22.39 17.88 2.86
C GLY A 262 23.38 18.15 3.97
N THR A 263 22.92 18.80 5.04
CA THR A 263 23.71 18.99 6.27
C THR A 263 23.07 18.24 7.44
N ALA A 264 23.87 17.51 8.22
CA ALA A 264 23.41 16.83 9.43
C ALA A 264 24.57 16.47 10.38
N ARG A 265 24.25 16.02 11.60
CA ARG A 265 25.23 15.57 12.61
C ARG A 265 25.91 14.23 12.29
N SER A 266 25.47 13.53 11.25
CA SER A 266 26.10 12.30 10.78
C SER A 266 26.13 12.25 9.25
N LYS A 267 27.18 11.66 8.68
CA LYS A 267 27.32 11.48 7.23
C LYS A 267 26.10 10.80 6.61
N LYS A 268 25.62 9.71 7.22
CA LYS A 268 24.44 8.97 6.75
C LYS A 268 23.20 9.85 6.63
N GLN A 269 22.95 10.72 7.61
CA GLN A 269 21.76 11.57 7.62
C GLN A 269 21.93 12.77 6.67
N ALA A 270 23.15 13.30 6.53
CA ALA A 270 23.49 14.32 5.54
C ALA A 270 23.30 13.81 4.10
N GLU A 271 23.71 12.58 3.81
CA GLU A 271 23.46 11.92 2.52
C GLU A 271 21.95 11.78 2.22
N GLN A 272 21.12 11.43 3.21
CA GLN A 272 19.66 11.35 3.02
C GLN A 272 19.06 12.72 2.73
N HIS A 273 19.54 13.78 3.38
CA HIS A 273 19.12 15.16 3.10
C HIS A 273 19.54 15.59 1.68
N ALA A 274 20.77 15.28 1.26
CA ALA A 274 21.27 15.57 -0.07
C ALA A 274 20.47 14.84 -1.15
N ALA A 275 20.15 13.56 -0.92
CA ALA A 275 19.33 12.76 -1.83
C ALA A 275 17.89 13.30 -1.97
N ARG A 276 17.31 13.78 -0.87
CA ARG A 276 15.98 14.41 -0.85
C ARG A 276 15.95 15.68 -1.70
N GLU A 277 16.96 16.53 -1.56
CA GLU A 277 17.06 17.74 -2.36
C GLU A 277 17.30 17.40 -3.84
N ALA A 278 18.20 16.46 -4.14
CA ALA A 278 18.45 16.00 -5.51
C ALA A 278 17.17 15.49 -6.20
N LEU A 279 16.37 14.69 -5.51
CA LEU A 279 15.06 14.25 -6.00
C LEU A 279 14.10 15.42 -6.29
N THR A 280 14.13 16.46 -5.47
CA THR A 280 13.28 17.64 -5.62
C THR A 280 13.70 18.44 -6.84
N THR A 281 15.00 18.74 -6.96
CA THR A 281 15.60 19.45 -8.09
C THR A 281 15.33 18.74 -9.42
N LEU A 282 15.59 17.43 -9.47
CA LEU A 282 15.39 16.63 -10.68
C LEU A 282 13.92 16.52 -11.11
N ARG A 283 12.98 16.53 -10.15
CA ARG A 283 11.55 16.57 -10.46
C ARG A 283 11.10 17.93 -10.96
N ALA A 284 11.63 19.01 -10.39
CA ALA A 284 11.32 20.38 -10.79
C ALA A 284 11.80 20.67 -12.22
N SER A 285 13.02 20.25 -12.58
CA SER A 285 13.56 20.45 -13.94
C SER A 285 12.72 19.77 -15.03
N LEU A 286 12.00 18.69 -14.70
CA LEU A 286 11.11 18.01 -15.65
C LEU A 286 9.85 18.81 -15.95
N ASN A 287 9.32 19.54 -14.98
CA ASN A 287 8.12 20.35 -15.17
C ASN A 287 8.41 21.59 -16.03
N THR A 288 9.65 22.10 -16.00
CA THR A 288 10.05 23.27 -16.80
C THR A 288 10.35 22.92 -18.27
N SER A 289 10.68 21.66 -18.57
CA SER A 289 10.95 21.20 -19.95
C SER A 289 9.70 20.76 -20.73
N GLY A 290 8.49 20.84 -20.13
CA GLY A 290 7.23 20.40 -20.72
C GLY A 290 6.40 21.48 -21.46
N ASP A 291 6.74 22.76 -21.33
CA ASP A 291 5.91 23.89 -21.84
C ASP A 291 6.47 24.57 -23.11
N GLY A 292 7.38 23.90 -23.84
CA GLY A 292 8.13 24.50 -24.95
C GLY A 292 7.73 24.08 -26.37
N ALA A 293 6.54 23.52 -26.60
CA ALA A 293 6.16 23.02 -27.94
C ALA A 293 4.68 23.22 -28.31
N ALA A 294 4.21 24.47 -28.38
CA ALA A 294 3.09 24.86 -29.24
C ALA A 294 3.06 26.38 -29.46
N GLY A 295 3.24 26.84 -30.71
CA GLY A 295 2.93 28.22 -31.09
C GLY A 295 3.87 28.84 -32.13
N THR A 296 3.88 28.30 -33.34
CA THR A 296 4.35 29.04 -34.53
C THR A 296 3.46 30.27 -34.74
N PRO A 297 3.99 31.48 -34.98
CA PRO A 297 3.16 32.63 -35.32
C PRO A 297 2.66 32.48 -36.77
N ALA A 298 1.35 32.58 -36.96
CA ALA A 298 0.71 32.61 -38.28
C ALA A 298 1.02 33.92 -39.03
N PRO A 299 1.07 33.92 -40.38
CA PRO A 299 1.40 35.09 -41.16
C PRO A 299 0.21 36.07 -41.23
N THR A 300 0.54 37.36 -41.24
CA THR A 300 -0.34 38.50 -41.53
C THR A 300 -0.92 38.45 -42.95
N PRO A 301 -2.17 38.90 -43.18
CA PRO A 301 -2.61 39.43 -44.46
C PRO A 301 -2.72 40.97 -44.43
N GLU A 302 -2.11 41.62 -45.43
CA GLU A 302 -2.43 42.98 -45.90
C GLU A 302 -3.90 43.03 -46.38
N GLY A 303 -4.73 43.99 -45.95
CA GLY A 303 -5.02 45.28 -46.62
C GLY A 303 -5.98 45.08 -47.83
N ASP A 304 -7.23 45.54 -47.87
CA ASP A 304 -7.74 46.93 -47.91
C ASP A 304 -9.30 46.90 -47.79
N ALA A 305 -9.94 47.64 -46.87
CA ALA A 305 -10.58 48.97 -47.06
C ALA A 305 -12.11 48.91 -47.38
N PRO A 306 -12.90 50.02 -47.32
CA PRO A 306 -13.72 50.34 -46.14
C PRO A 306 -15.21 50.68 -46.42
N SER A 307 -15.95 50.99 -45.34
CA SER A 307 -16.98 52.05 -45.23
C SER A 307 -18.45 51.65 -44.97
N LYS A 308 -18.93 52.13 -43.82
CA LYS A 308 -20.22 52.82 -43.54
C LYS A 308 -21.59 52.12 -43.73
N MET A 309 -22.23 51.97 -42.57
CA MET A 309 -23.52 52.55 -42.15
C MET A 309 -24.88 52.10 -42.74
N ILE A 310 -25.79 51.84 -41.78
CA ILE A 310 -27.27 51.99 -41.78
C ILE A 310 -28.11 50.72 -41.98
N GLY A 311 -28.97 50.45 -40.98
CA GLY A 311 -30.37 50.07 -41.23
C GLY A 311 -30.84 48.67 -40.82
N ARG A 312 -31.52 48.58 -39.66
CA ARG A 312 -32.56 47.58 -39.29
C ARG A 312 -33.77 47.61 -40.27
N PRO A 313 -34.84 46.78 -40.12
CA PRO A 313 -35.00 45.41 -39.58
C PRO A 313 -35.94 44.50 -40.45
N GLU A 314 -36.26 43.29 -39.93
CA GLU A 314 -37.50 42.48 -40.12
C GLU A 314 -37.88 41.96 -41.53
N ASP A 315 -37.96 40.62 -41.70
CA ASP A 315 -39.21 39.84 -41.66
C ASP A 315 -39.04 38.39 -42.15
N ASN A 316 -39.76 37.49 -41.46
CA ASN A 316 -40.15 36.10 -41.79
C ASN A 316 -39.11 34.96 -41.75
#